data_AF-A0A7D5MAP7-F1
#
_entry.id   AF-A0A7D5MAP7-F1
#
_cell.length_a   1.000
_cell.length_b   1.000
_cell.length_c   1.000
_cell.angle_alpha   90.00
_cell.angle_beta   90.00
_cell.angle_gamma   90.00
#
_symmetry.space_group_name_H-M   'P 1'
#
loop_
_entity.id
_entity.type
_entity.pdbx_description
1 polymer ?
#
loop_
_entity_poly.entity_id
_entity_poly.type
_entity_poly.pdbx_seq_one_letter_code
_entity_poly.pdbx_strand_id
1 'polypeptide(L)'
;MVYRNTLSATQKDKKIPFIIDRDGNVCFYDKMPFVNEIPGLRRTIDHANNNEQDNRIENLLLAHWECNEKKKTNVDMQFIAKDALIANIRNASESLSEGEKHTETHKDIDELKEGDINLIVNKLVLAELESQFSNKNDCTGISYNRSLKKIHYLLITQTGGRGSEQAVRRSLDAYCSDYAPWKSEKLGKGNRIIRRRKPDELG
;
A
#
# COMPACT_ATOMS: atom_id res chain seq x y z
N MET A 1 -29.19 -7.81 2.49
CA MET A 1 -28.78 -7.27 1.17
C MET A 1 -27.26 -7.20 1.16
N VAL A 2 -26.59 -8.16 0.53
CA VAL A 2 -25.12 -8.23 0.53
C VAL A 2 -24.60 -7.27 -0.52
N TYR A 3 -23.96 -6.17 -0.10
CA TYR A 3 -23.31 -5.25 -1.03
C TYR A 3 -22.11 -5.95 -1.66
N ARG A 4 -22.19 -6.26 -2.97
CA ARG A 4 -21.07 -6.78 -3.73
C ARG A 4 -20.08 -5.63 -3.97
N ASN A 5 -18.95 -5.63 -3.26
CA ASN A 5 -17.86 -4.66 -3.44
C ASN A 5 -17.06 -4.95 -4.72
N THR A 6 -17.71 -4.78 -5.86
CA THR A 6 -17.13 -4.99 -7.19
C THR A 6 -16.41 -3.73 -7.65
N LEU A 7 -15.26 -3.91 -8.32
CA LEU A 7 -14.46 -2.83 -8.89
C LEU A 7 -15.31 -1.94 -9.82
N SER A 8 -15.59 -0.71 -9.38
CA SER A 8 -16.26 0.30 -10.21
C SER A 8 -15.39 0.76 -11.37
N ALA A 9 -16.00 1.26 -12.46
CA ALA A 9 -15.26 1.76 -13.62
C ALA A 9 -14.18 2.79 -13.25
N THR A 10 -14.53 3.76 -12.39
CA THR A 10 -13.59 4.78 -11.89
C THR A 10 -12.41 4.19 -11.11
N GLN A 11 -12.62 3.11 -10.35
CA GLN A 11 -11.53 2.42 -9.64
C GLN A 11 -10.64 1.63 -10.60
N LYS A 12 -11.22 1.06 -11.67
CA LYS A 12 -10.45 0.40 -12.73
C LYS A 12 -9.53 1.39 -13.43
N ASP A 13 -10.05 2.55 -13.82
CA ASP A 13 -9.28 3.60 -14.51
C ASP A 13 -8.07 4.08 -13.69
N LYS A 14 -8.23 4.19 -12.36
CA LYS A 14 -7.13 4.56 -11.46
C LYS A 14 -6.05 3.48 -11.33
N LYS A 15 -6.41 2.21 -11.50
CA LYS A 15 -5.52 1.06 -11.26
C LYS A 15 -4.81 0.60 -12.53
N ILE A 16 -5.45 0.72 -13.69
CA ILE A 16 -4.90 0.28 -14.99
C ILE A 16 -3.49 0.82 -15.25
N PRO A 17 -3.17 2.12 -15.04
CA PRO A 17 -1.82 2.62 -15.28
C PRO A 17 -0.74 1.90 -14.47
N PHE A 18 -1.02 1.56 -13.21
CA PHE A 18 -0.08 0.83 -12.35
C PHE A 18 0.12 -0.61 -12.81
N ILE A 19 -0.95 -1.27 -13.28
CA ILE A 19 -0.83 -2.64 -13.81
C ILE A 19 -0.05 -2.63 -15.13
N ILE A 20 -0.25 -1.61 -15.98
CA ILE A 20 0.54 -1.43 -17.22
C ILE A 20 2.02 -1.18 -16.89
N ASP A 21 2.31 -0.36 -15.88
CA ASP A 21 3.69 -0.08 -15.45
C ASP A 21 4.38 -1.36 -14.93
N ARG A 22 3.65 -2.19 -14.17
CA ARG A 22 4.18 -3.45 -13.60
C ARG A 22 4.33 -4.58 -14.62
N ASP A 23 3.31 -4.81 -15.45
CA ASP A 23 3.16 -6.03 -16.26
C ASP A 23 3.22 -5.76 -17.77
N GLY A 24 3.21 -4.50 -18.19
CA GLY A 24 3.04 -4.09 -19.59
C GLY A 24 1.57 -4.01 -20.03
N ASN A 25 1.34 -3.45 -21.21
CA ASN A 25 0.00 -3.35 -21.82
C ASN A 25 -0.28 -4.55 -22.76
N VAL A 26 -0.13 -5.77 -22.24
CA VAL A 26 -0.44 -7.04 -22.92
C VAL A 26 -1.25 -7.94 -22.00
N CYS A 27 -1.94 -8.94 -22.55
CA CYS A 27 -2.66 -9.91 -21.74
C CYS A 27 -1.68 -10.75 -20.91
N PHE A 28 -1.97 -10.90 -19.63
CA PHE A 28 -1.09 -11.59 -18.70
C PHE A 28 -0.86 -13.06 -19.07
N TYR A 29 -1.87 -13.75 -19.62
CA TYR A 29 -1.82 -15.20 -19.85
C TYR A 29 -1.13 -15.59 -21.15
N ASP A 30 -1.44 -14.91 -22.25
CA ASP A 30 -0.95 -15.27 -23.59
C ASP A 30 0.11 -14.27 -24.11
N LYS A 31 0.34 -13.17 -23.38
CA LYS A 31 1.28 -12.07 -23.72
C LYS A 31 0.96 -11.36 -25.04
N MET A 32 -0.25 -11.55 -25.58
CA MET A 32 -0.71 -10.92 -26.81
C MET A 32 -1.32 -9.52 -26.53
N PRO A 33 -1.27 -8.60 -27.50
CA PRO A 33 -1.85 -7.27 -27.34
C PRO A 33 -3.38 -7.29 -27.34
N PHE A 34 -3.98 -6.32 -26.64
CA PHE A 34 -5.43 -6.14 -26.59
C PHE A 34 -5.98 -5.58 -27.90
N VAL A 35 -7.10 -6.14 -28.37
CA VAL A 35 -7.85 -5.65 -29.54
C VAL A 35 -9.28 -5.39 -29.09
N ASN A 36 -9.66 -4.11 -28.93
CA ASN A 36 -10.94 -3.74 -28.34
C ASN A 36 -12.14 -4.06 -29.25
N GLU A 37 -11.89 -4.18 -30.55
CA GLU A 37 -12.87 -4.50 -31.59
C GLU A 37 -13.25 -5.98 -31.58
N ILE A 38 -12.41 -6.84 -31.00
CA ILE A 38 -12.65 -8.29 -30.91
C ILE A 38 -13.09 -8.60 -29.46
N PRO A 39 -14.36 -8.99 -29.21
CA PRO A 39 -14.87 -9.15 -27.85
C PRO A 39 -14.03 -10.07 -26.95
N GLY A 40 -13.52 -11.18 -27.51
CA GLY A 40 -12.67 -12.12 -26.77
C GLY A 40 -11.31 -11.53 -26.37
N LEU A 41 -10.75 -10.65 -27.21
CA LEU A 41 -9.44 -10.00 -27.01
C LEU A 41 -9.55 -8.60 -26.40
N ARG A 42 -10.74 -8.22 -25.93
CA ARG A 42 -10.91 -6.96 -25.20
C ARG A 42 -10.19 -7.04 -23.87
N ARG A 43 -9.52 -5.95 -23.50
CA ARG A 43 -8.88 -5.81 -22.19
C ARG A 43 -9.90 -5.85 -21.06
N THR A 44 -9.65 -6.71 -20.07
CA THR A 44 -10.35 -6.72 -18.79
C THR A 44 -9.34 -6.77 -17.64
N ILE A 45 -9.83 -6.50 -16.44
CA ILE A 45 -9.12 -6.78 -15.20
C ILE A 45 -9.58 -8.15 -14.70
N ASP A 46 -8.61 -9.02 -14.42
CA ASP A 46 -8.81 -10.30 -13.75
C ASP A 46 -8.30 -10.22 -12.30
N HIS A 47 -8.99 -10.91 -11.40
CA HIS A 47 -8.59 -11.14 -10.03
C HIS A 47 -7.85 -12.47 -9.95
N ALA A 48 -6.55 -12.42 -9.68
CA ALA A 48 -5.67 -13.59 -9.70
C ALA A 48 -6.18 -14.74 -8.81
N ASN A 49 -6.75 -14.42 -7.64
CA ASN A 49 -7.33 -15.38 -6.70
C ASN A 49 -8.81 -15.75 -6.95
N ASN A 50 -9.43 -15.30 -8.04
CA ASN A 50 -10.87 -15.45 -8.33
C ASN A 50 -11.81 -14.78 -7.31
N ASN A 51 -11.30 -13.98 -6.38
CA ASN A 51 -12.12 -13.23 -5.45
C ASN A 51 -12.40 -11.83 -5.99
N GLU A 52 -13.59 -11.63 -6.55
CA GLU A 52 -14.03 -10.34 -7.13
C GLU A 52 -14.08 -9.17 -6.12
N GLN A 53 -13.98 -9.47 -4.82
CA GLN A 53 -13.95 -8.47 -3.75
C GLN A 53 -12.52 -8.05 -3.37
N ASP A 54 -11.50 -8.82 -3.76
CA ASP A 54 -10.09 -8.52 -3.46
C ASP A 54 -9.50 -7.56 -4.49
N ASN A 55 -9.81 -6.28 -4.32
CA ASN A 55 -9.45 -5.22 -5.26
C ASN A 55 -8.03 -4.64 -5.05
N ARG A 56 -7.16 -5.35 -4.30
CA ARG A 56 -5.76 -4.99 -4.09
C ARG A 56 -4.98 -5.04 -5.40
N ILE A 57 -4.06 -4.09 -5.63
CA ILE A 57 -3.40 -3.93 -6.94
C ILE A 57 -2.57 -5.16 -7.32
N GLU A 58 -2.04 -5.86 -6.32
CA GLU A 58 -1.26 -7.09 -6.44
C GLU A 58 -2.09 -8.25 -6.98
N ASN A 59 -3.41 -8.24 -6.71
CA ASN A 59 -4.36 -9.24 -7.16
C ASN A 59 -5.00 -8.93 -8.51
N LEU A 60 -4.75 -7.74 -9.08
CA LEU A 60 -5.30 -7.36 -10.38
C LEU A 60 -4.29 -7.61 -11.48
N LEU A 61 -4.75 -8.26 -12.55
CA LEU A 61 -3.99 -8.53 -13.76
C LEU A 61 -4.75 -7.98 -14.97
N LEU A 62 -4.04 -7.54 -16.00
CA LEU A 62 -4.67 -7.26 -17.29
C LEU A 62 -4.76 -8.55 -18.11
N ALA A 63 -5.94 -8.89 -18.59
CA ALA A 63 -6.16 -10.10 -19.38
C ALA A 63 -7.15 -9.83 -20.52
N HIS A 64 -7.13 -10.71 -21.52
CA HIS A 64 -8.24 -10.84 -22.45
C HIS A 64 -9.50 -11.30 -21.70
N TRP A 65 -10.66 -10.81 -22.11
CA TRP A 65 -11.94 -11.27 -21.56
C TRP A 65 -12.05 -12.81 -21.65
N GLU A 66 -11.68 -13.39 -22.80
CA GLU A 66 -11.72 -14.83 -23.01
C GLU A 66 -10.72 -15.60 -22.12
N CYS A 67 -9.51 -15.06 -21.91
CA CYS A 67 -8.52 -15.69 -21.02
C CYS A 67 -8.98 -15.68 -19.57
N ASN A 68 -9.62 -14.60 -19.11
CA ASN A 68 -10.19 -14.52 -17.78
C ASN A 68 -11.29 -15.58 -17.57
N GLU A 69 -12.21 -15.71 -18.54
CA GLU A 69 -13.23 -16.76 -18.48
C GLU A 69 -12.63 -18.16 -18.50
N LYS A 70 -11.64 -18.42 -19.37
CA LYS A 70 -10.93 -19.71 -19.45
C LYS A 70 -10.21 -20.06 -18.14
N LYS A 71 -9.63 -19.09 -17.43
CA LYS A 71 -8.94 -19.30 -16.16
C LYS A 71 -9.86 -19.92 -15.10
N LYS A 72 -11.15 -19.58 -15.09
CA LYS A 72 -12.10 -20.11 -14.09
C LYS A 72 -12.18 -21.64 -14.09
N THR A 73 -11.92 -22.26 -15.24
CA THR A 73 -11.96 -23.73 -15.42
C THR A 73 -10.60 -24.36 -15.73
N ASN A 74 -9.58 -23.56 -16.06
CA ASN A 74 -8.23 -24.05 -16.36
C ASN A 74 -7.32 -23.94 -15.14
N VAL A 75 -6.94 -25.09 -14.59
CA VAL A 75 -6.13 -25.21 -13.36
C VAL A 75 -4.73 -24.61 -13.53
N ASP A 76 -4.08 -24.82 -14.68
CA ASP A 76 -2.73 -24.29 -14.93
C ASP A 76 -2.73 -22.76 -14.95
N MET A 77 -3.74 -22.17 -15.59
CA MET A 77 -3.90 -20.71 -15.60
C MET A 77 -4.17 -20.15 -14.19
N GLN A 78 -4.87 -20.91 -13.32
CA GLN A 78 -5.06 -20.51 -11.92
C GLN A 78 -3.77 -20.56 -11.12
N PHE A 79 -2.91 -21.57 -11.34
CA PHE A 79 -1.59 -21.62 -10.71
C PHE A 79 -0.73 -20.44 -11.15
N ILE A 80 -0.64 -20.17 -12.46
CA ILE A 80 0.11 -19.03 -12.98
C ILE A 80 -0.39 -17.71 -12.40
N ALA A 81 -1.71 -17.53 -12.28
CA ALA A 81 -2.29 -16.33 -11.68
C ALA A 81 -1.95 -16.20 -10.18
N LYS A 82 -2.03 -17.29 -9.41
CA LYS A 82 -1.68 -17.30 -7.99
C LYS A 82 -0.19 -17.02 -7.77
N ASP A 83 0.69 -17.57 -8.58
CA ASP A 83 2.12 -17.30 -8.52
C ASP A 83 2.41 -15.82 -8.82
N ALA A 84 1.69 -15.23 -9.78
CA ALA A 84 1.77 -13.80 -10.06
C ALA A 84 1.33 -12.95 -8.88
N LEU A 85 0.22 -13.31 -8.21
CA LEU A 85 -0.22 -12.64 -6.99
C LEU A 85 0.85 -12.70 -5.89
N ILE A 86 1.45 -13.88 -5.66
CA ILE A 86 2.52 -14.05 -4.68
C ILE A 86 3.72 -13.18 -5.04
N ALA A 87 4.14 -13.19 -6.31
CA ALA A 87 5.25 -12.37 -6.79
C ALA A 87 4.93 -10.87 -6.65
N ASN A 88 3.71 -10.43 -6.96
CA ASN A 88 3.29 -9.04 -6.82
C ASN A 88 3.29 -8.58 -5.36
N ILE A 89 2.78 -9.41 -4.45
CA ILE A 89 2.83 -9.15 -3.00
C ILE A 89 4.28 -9.09 -2.52
N ARG A 90 5.12 -10.02 -2.99
CA ARG A 90 6.53 -10.07 -2.65
C ARG A 90 7.27 -8.84 -3.16
N ASN A 91 7.07 -8.43 -4.41
CA ASN A 91 7.69 -7.24 -4.99
C ASN A 91 7.21 -5.95 -4.30
N ALA A 92 5.93 -5.88 -3.92
CA ALA A 92 5.41 -4.78 -3.12
C ALA A 92 6.05 -4.72 -1.72
N SER A 93 6.30 -5.89 -1.12
CA SER A 93 7.02 -6.03 0.16
C SER A 93 8.52 -5.75 0.02
N GLU A 94 9.16 -6.19 -1.07
CA GLU A 94 10.59 -6.02 -1.34
C GLU A 94 10.93 -4.57 -1.70
N SER A 95 10.02 -3.86 -2.37
CA SER A 95 10.11 -2.41 -2.56
C SER A 95 10.04 -1.62 -1.25
N LEU A 96 9.61 -2.27 -0.16
CA LEU A 96 9.60 -1.73 1.20
C LEU A 96 10.74 -2.31 2.07
N SER A 97 11.48 -3.33 1.58
CA SER A 97 12.42 -4.14 2.36
C SER A 97 13.86 -4.17 1.81
N GLU A 98 14.39 -3.05 1.31
CA GLU A 98 15.84 -2.80 1.46
C GLU A 98 16.24 -2.54 2.92
N GLY A 99 15.27 -2.47 3.84
CA GLY A 99 15.47 -2.62 5.27
C GLY A 99 14.73 -3.86 5.80
N GLU A 100 15.49 -4.83 6.30
CA GLU A 100 15.08 -5.80 7.32
C GLU A 100 14.21 -7.01 6.87
N LYS A 101 14.91 -8.13 6.63
CA LYS A 101 14.36 -9.48 6.74
C LYS A 101 13.91 -9.71 8.18
N HIS A 102 12.64 -10.03 8.41
CA HIS A 102 12.27 -11.06 9.39
C HIS A 102 10.91 -11.66 9.04
N THR A 103 10.91 -12.99 8.98
CA THR A 103 9.76 -13.89 8.91
C THR A 103 8.72 -13.57 9.97
N GLU A 104 7.45 -13.48 9.61
CA GLU A 104 6.34 -13.96 10.45
C GLU A 104 5.03 -14.07 9.67
N THR A 105 4.31 -15.13 10.00
CA THR A 105 3.16 -15.75 9.34
C THR A 105 1.91 -14.86 9.27
N HIS A 106 1.20 -14.98 8.14
CA HIS A 106 -0.13 -14.43 7.88
C HIS A 106 -1.12 -14.73 9.03
N LYS A 107 -1.61 -13.68 9.69
CA LYS A 107 -2.91 -13.70 10.37
C LYS A 107 -3.94 -13.03 9.45
N ASP A 108 -5.10 -13.67 9.35
CA ASP A 108 -6.23 -13.23 8.54
C ASP A 108 -6.66 -11.79 8.87
N ILE A 109 -6.80 -10.98 7.83
CA ILE A 109 -7.07 -9.53 7.87
C ILE A 109 -8.43 -9.21 8.55
N ASP A 110 -9.31 -10.20 8.72
CA ASP A 110 -10.62 -10.04 9.35
C ASP A 110 -10.59 -9.94 10.89
N GLU A 111 -9.45 -10.24 11.53
CA GLU A 111 -9.29 -10.20 13.01
C GLU A 111 -8.46 -9.01 13.53
N LEU A 112 -8.15 -7.98 12.72
CA LEU A 112 -7.39 -6.83 13.22
C LEU A 112 -8.17 -6.08 14.32
N LYS A 113 -7.76 -6.27 15.58
CA LYS A 113 -8.31 -5.56 16.73
C LYS A 113 -7.79 -4.13 16.73
N GLU A 114 -8.46 -3.22 17.45
CA GLU A 114 -8.03 -1.82 17.58
C GLU A 114 -6.57 -1.68 18.07
N GLY A 115 -6.11 -2.62 18.90
CA GLY A 115 -4.71 -2.72 19.33
C GLY A 115 -3.73 -2.96 18.19
N ASP A 116 -4.10 -3.76 17.20
CA ASP A 116 -3.27 -4.07 16.03
C ASP A 116 -3.14 -2.83 15.12
N ILE A 117 -4.21 -2.05 14.98
CA ILE A 117 -4.20 -0.78 14.25
C ILE A 117 -3.25 0.21 14.93
N ASN A 118 -3.29 0.34 16.25
CA ASN A 118 -2.37 1.24 16.97
C ASN A 118 -0.90 0.80 16.82
N LEU A 119 -0.63 -0.51 16.82
CA LEU A 119 0.71 -1.03 16.57
C LEU A 119 1.19 -0.68 15.16
N ILE A 120 0.33 -0.85 14.14
CA ILE A 120 0.61 -0.47 12.75
C ILE A 120 0.88 1.03 12.64
N VAL A 121 0.06 1.87 13.29
CA VAL A 121 0.27 3.34 13.32
C VAL A 121 1.66 3.66 13.85
N ASN A 122 2.06 3.10 15.00
CA ASN A 122 3.37 3.38 15.60
C ASN A 122 4.52 2.93 14.69
N LYS A 123 4.41 1.74 14.07
CA LYS A 123 5.40 1.25 13.11
C LYS A 123 5.54 2.19 11.92
N LEU A 124 4.43 2.64 11.33
CA LEU A 124 4.45 3.55 10.18
C LEU A 124 5.01 4.93 10.52
N VAL A 125 4.68 5.47 11.69
CA VAL A 125 5.21 6.76 12.16
C VAL A 125 6.72 6.64 12.35
N LEU A 126 7.19 5.60 13.04
CA LEU A 126 8.61 5.41 13.28
C LEU A 126 9.39 5.25 11.96
N ALA A 127 8.91 4.38 11.07
CA ALA A 127 9.54 4.16 9.77
C ALA A 127 9.62 5.45 8.92
N GLU A 128 8.58 6.28 8.93
CA GLU A 128 8.61 7.58 8.23
C GLU A 128 9.68 8.51 8.82
N LEU A 129 9.73 8.63 10.15
CA LEU A 129 10.70 9.51 10.80
C LEU A 129 12.13 9.00 10.59
N GLU A 130 12.38 7.70 10.69
CA GLU A 130 13.70 7.11 10.45
C GLU A 130 14.14 7.24 9.00
N SER A 131 13.22 7.05 8.04
CA SER A 131 13.50 7.24 6.61
C SER A 131 13.89 8.69 6.29
N GLN A 132 13.13 9.66 6.80
CA GLN A 132 13.37 11.08 6.55
C GLN A 132 14.61 11.61 7.26
N PHE A 133 15.00 11.00 8.38
CA PHE A 133 16.14 11.38 9.20
C PHE A 133 17.21 10.28 9.29
N SER A 134 17.40 9.56 8.18
CA SER A 134 18.35 8.44 8.07
C SER A 134 19.79 8.87 8.35
N ASN A 135 20.16 10.08 7.94
CA ASN A 135 21.38 10.73 8.40
C ASN A 135 21.15 11.37 9.79
N LYS A 136 21.88 10.88 10.80
CA LYS A 136 21.76 11.38 12.18
C LYS A 136 22.13 12.85 12.37
N ASN A 137 22.87 13.42 11.44
CA ASN A 137 23.26 14.83 11.45
C ASN A 137 22.29 15.73 10.67
N ASP A 138 21.32 15.15 9.95
CA ASP A 138 20.32 15.93 9.22
C ASP A 138 19.26 16.46 10.18
N CYS A 139 19.24 17.79 10.33
CA CYS A 139 18.26 18.52 11.13
C CYS A 139 17.23 19.26 10.26
N THR A 140 17.18 18.97 8.96
CA THR A 140 16.28 19.63 8.01
C THR A 140 14.83 19.32 8.36
N GLY A 141 14.02 20.36 8.56
CA GLY A 141 12.62 20.17 8.91
C GLY A 141 11.79 19.60 7.77
N ILE A 142 11.00 18.55 8.06
CA ILE A 142 9.96 18.04 7.16
C ILE A 142 8.59 18.57 7.54
N SER A 143 7.66 18.66 6.59
CA SER A 143 6.31 19.15 6.86
C SER A 143 5.48 18.14 7.66
N TYR A 144 5.00 18.54 8.84
CA TYR A 144 4.15 17.71 9.70
C TYR A 144 2.88 17.25 8.97
N ASN A 145 2.20 18.18 8.28
CA ASN A 145 0.96 17.87 7.57
C ASN A 145 1.18 16.90 6.41
N ARG A 146 2.34 16.99 5.73
CA ARG A 146 2.70 16.06 4.66
C ARG A 146 2.93 14.66 5.22
N SER A 147 3.72 14.54 6.30
CA SER A 147 3.97 13.26 6.96
C SER A 147 2.69 12.64 7.51
N LEU A 148 1.85 13.41 8.18
CA LEU A 148 0.54 12.96 8.68
C LEU A 148 -0.32 12.35 7.57
N LYS A 149 -0.48 13.06 6.45
CA LYS A 149 -1.29 12.58 5.31
C LYS A 149 -0.68 11.33 4.67
N LYS A 150 0.65 11.28 4.50
CA LYS A 150 1.35 10.11 3.96
C LYS A 150 1.14 8.88 4.84
N ILE A 151 1.38 9.01 6.14
CA ILE A 151 1.24 7.91 7.10
C ILE A 151 -0.23 7.46 7.19
N HIS A 152 -1.18 8.39 7.21
CA HIS A 152 -2.60 8.05 7.20
C HIS A 152 -2.99 7.27 5.95
N TYR A 153 -2.48 7.64 4.77
CA TYR A 153 -2.68 6.89 3.53
C TYR A 153 -2.10 5.46 3.62
N LEU A 154 -0.90 5.30 4.17
CA LEU A 154 -0.29 3.98 4.35
C LEU A 154 -1.08 3.13 5.34
N LEU A 155 -1.56 3.73 6.44
CA LEU A 155 -2.39 3.06 7.44
C LEU A 155 -3.65 2.48 6.80
N ILE A 156 -4.46 3.30 6.12
CA ILE A 156 -5.69 2.84 5.48
C ILE A 156 -5.39 1.78 4.40
N THR A 157 -4.23 1.85 3.75
CA THR A 157 -3.83 0.84 2.77
C THR A 157 -3.52 -0.50 3.44
N GLN A 158 -2.80 -0.48 4.56
CA GLN A 158 -2.38 -1.69 5.30
C GLN A 158 -3.52 -2.35 6.08
N THR A 159 -4.50 -1.57 6.55
CA THR A 159 -5.60 -2.07 7.40
C THR A 159 -6.89 -2.35 6.61
N GLY A 160 -6.86 -2.26 5.28
CA GLY A 160 -8.04 -2.48 4.44
C GLY A 160 -9.11 -1.39 4.58
N GLY A 161 -8.70 -0.14 4.78
CA GLY A 161 -9.57 1.04 4.90
C GLY A 161 -9.95 1.42 6.33
N ARG A 162 -9.30 0.83 7.35
CA ARG A 162 -9.55 1.10 8.77
C ARG A 162 -8.50 2.06 9.36
N GLY A 163 -8.80 2.67 10.50
CA GLY A 163 -7.87 3.58 11.19
C GLY A 163 -8.17 5.06 10.94
N SER A 164 -7.70 5.91 11.86
CA SER A 164 -8.04 7.34 11.87
C SER A 164 -6.80 8.22 11.75
N GLU A 165 -6.93 9.33 11.01
CA GLU A 165 -5.90 10.38 10.98
C GLU A 165 -5.58 10.89 12.39
N GLN A 166 -6.58 10.93 13.28
CA GLN A 166 -6.39 11.34 14.67
C GLN A 166 -5.47 10.38 15.45
N ALA A 167 -5.52 9.08 15.19
CA ALA A 167 -4.58 8.13 15.78
C ALA A 167 -3.14 8.39 15.31
N VAL A 168 -2.95 8.64 14.01
CA VAL A 168 -1.65 9.01 13.44
C VAL A 168 -1.12 10.31 14.04
N ARG A 169 -1.98 11.33 14.17
CA ARG A 169 -1.64 12.61 14.80
C ARG A 169 -1.14 12.42 16.23
N ARG A 170 -1.86 11.63 17.05
CA ARG A 170 -1.46 11.32 18.43
C ARG A 170 -0.12 10.59 18.50
N SER A 171 0.10 9.62 17.60
CA SER A 171 1.37 8.89 17.54
C SER A 171 2.53 9.79 17.11
N LEU A 172 2.36 10.62 16.07
CA LEU A 172 3.34 11.64 15.67
C LEU A 172 3.68 12.59 16.81
N ASP A 173 2.67 13.03 17.58
CA ASP A 173 2.88 13.90 18.73
C ASP A 173 3.67 13.19 19.84
N ALA A 174 3.43 11.90 20.07
CA ALA A 174 4.19 11.09 21.03
C ALA A 174 5.67 10.92 20.61
N TYR A 175 5.92 10.63 19.33
CA TYR A 175 7.28 10.54 18.76
C TYR A 175 7.94 11.91 18.54
N CYS A 176 7.22 13.02 18.77
CA CYS A 176 7.75 14.38 18.79
C CYS A 176 7.73 14.99 20.20
N SER A 177 7.58 14.17 21.24
CA SER A 177 7.57 14.61 22.64
C SER A 177 8.91 15.18 23.08
N ASP A 178 8.97 15.71 24.30
CA ASP A 178 10.20 16.30 24.85
C ASP A 178 11.31 15.28 25.10
N TYR A 179 10.97 14.00 25.22
CA TYR A 179 11.92 12.90 25.41
C TYR A 179 12.26 12.17 24.11
N ALA A 180 11.62 12.52 22.99
CA ALA A 180 11.84 11.84 21.72
C ALA A 180 13.01 12.45 20.92
N PRO A 181 13.69 11.65 20.07
CA PRO A 181 14.77 12.13 19.20
C PRO A 181 14.32 13.20 18.19
N TRP A 182 13.03 13.29 17.94
CA TRP A 182 12.43 14.28 17.05
C TRP A 182 11.59 15.26 17.84
N LYS A 183 11.38 16.43 17.26
CA LYS A 183 10.45 17.42 17.77
C LYS A 183 9.67 18.06 16.65
N SER A 184 8.52 18.60 17.01
CA SER A 184 7.73 19.40 16.10
C SER A 184 7.80 20.88 16.46
N GLU A 185 7.99 21.73 15.46
CA GLU A 185 8.08 23.19 15.65
C GLU A 185 7.04 23.90 14.79
N LYS A 186 6.41 24.94 15.35
CA LYS A 186 5.47 25.80 14.61
C LYS A 186 6.27 26.94 13.98
N LEU A 187 6.18 27.07 12.65
CA LEU A 187 6.82 28.13 11.87
C LEU A 187 5.89 29.34 11.61
N GLY A 188 4.64 29.30 12.09
CA GLY A 188 3.64 30.33 11.87
C GLY A 188 2.22 29.77 11.84
N LYS A 189 1.25 30.53 11.34
CA LYS A 189 -0.16 30.11 11.28
C LYS A 189 -0.31 28.85 10.41
N GLY A 190 -0.58 27.71 11.05
CA GLY A 190 -0.87 26.43 10.39
C GLY A 190 0.34 25.64 9.86
N ASN A 191 1.54 26.23 9.90
CA ASN A 191 2.76 25.57 9.42
C ASN A 191 3.51 24.95 10.59
N ARG A 192 3.50 23.61 10.64
CA ARG A 192 4.24 22.80 11.62
C ARG A 192 5.23 21.92 10.86
N ILE A 193 6.47 21.88 11.32
CA ILE A 193 7.50 20.99 10.83
C ILE A 193 7.86 19.96 11.90
N ILE A 194 8.48 18.87 11.48
CA ILE A 194 9.14 17.89 12.33
C ILE A 194 10.63 17.96 12.00
N ARG A 195 11.49 17.96 13.00
CA ARG A 195 12.95 17.88 12.82
C ARG A 195 13.58 17.03 13.90
N ARG A 196 14.78 16.51 13.63
CA ARG A 196 15.61 15.87 14.66
C ARG A 196 16.07 16.89 15.69
N ARG A 197 16.11 16.48 16.97
CA ARG A 197 16.78 17.24 18.03
C ARG A 197 18.29 17.10 17.85
N LYS A 198 19.02 18.17 18.13
CA LYS A 198 20.47 18.11 18.18
C LYS A 198 20.93 17.38 19.45
N PRO A 199 22.15 16.84 19.50
CA PRO A 199 22.67 16.14 20.68
C PRO A 199 22.67 16.98 21.97
N ASP A 200 22.81 18.30 21.86
CA ASP A 200 22.74 19.29 22.95
C ASP A 200 21.31 19.61 23.41
N GLU A 201 20.29 19.22 22.64
CA GLU A 201 18.86 19.38 22.97
C GLU A 201 18.26 18.12 23.63
N LEU A 202 19.03 17.01 23.72
CA LEU A 202 18.67 15.79 24.42
C LEU A 202 19.38 15.81 25.78
N GLY A 203 18.66 16.24 26.82
CA GLY A 203 19.15 16.31 28.20
C GLY A 203 19.49 14.95 28.79
#